data_AF-A0A0F3GX03-F1
#
_entry.id   AF-A0A0F3GX03-F1
#
_cell.length_a   1.000
_cell.length_b   1.000
_cell.length_c   1.000
_cell.angle_alpha   90.00
_cell.angle_beta   90.00
_cell.angle_gamma   90.00
#
_symmetry.space_group_name_H-M   'P 1'
#
loop_
_entity.id
_entity.type
_entity.pdbx_description
1 polymer ?
#
loop_
_entity_poly.entity_id
_entity_poly.type
_entity_poly.pdbx_seq_one_letter_code
_entity_poly.pdbx_strand_id
1 'polypeptide(L)'
;MHKPPICPGRHHVTNRHRQSPGHHHRKKRQQQLRYPRHDQRDPVPTLKPRFPQKQRKPQTTSVELFIRQRPVLMIALQEMACHNVNLVSPSHQTAAFVMALPEAVKSGLSIPIVYNCGGYESMQTLNLIDGIVDIYMPDLKYSDPAMSLRYSNAEAYPQIAQSAIKEMHRQVGNIVVDEKGIATRGLLIRHLVLPNNIAGSVKTLEFIAREISTDTYINIMDQYHPCFKAIEHPLLNRGLTGSEYYAVLEHAKSLGLTRLDKEDLRGHWL
;
A
#
# COMPACT_ATOMS: atom_id res chain seq x y z
N MET A 1 3.86 13.21 61.54
CA MET A 1 3.34 12.14 62.44
C MET A 1 2.21 11.44 61.68
N HIS A 2 2.06 10.12 61.57
CA HIS A 2 2.85 8.97 62.03
C HIS A 2 2.88 7.85 60.94
N LYS A 3 4.02 7.15 60.84
CA LYS A 3 4.21 5.72 60.52
C LYS A 3 4.98 5.14 61.74
N PRO A 4 5.25 3.82 61.89
CA PRO A 4 4.61 2.58 61.42
C PRO A 4 4.20 1.73 62.68
N PRO A 5 4.27 0.36 62.77
CA PRO A 5 5.42 -0.56 62.55
C PRO A 5 5.14 -1.67 61.49
N ILE A 6 6.06 -2.37 60.79
CA ILE A 6 7.40 -2.97 61.02
C ILE A 6 7.38 -4.44 61.52
N CYS A 7 7.43 -5.38 60.54
CA CYS A 7 8.29 -6.59 60.44
C CYS A 7 8.23 -7.72 61.52
N PRO A 8 8.95 -8.87 61.37
CA PRO A 8 9.72 -9.42 60.23
C PRO A 8 9.39 -10.89 59.85
N GLY A 9 9.99 -11.40 58.76
CA GLY A 9 10.09 -12.85 58.48
C GLY A 9 11.02 -13.18 57.32
N ARG A 10 12.25 -13.64 57.59
CA ARG A 10 13.21 -14.17 56.59
C ARG A 10 13.20 -15.70 56.61
N HIS A 11 13.37 -16.35 55.46
CA HIS A 11 14.15 -17.59 55.39
C HIS A 11 14.90 -17.73 54.05
N HIS A 12 16.22 -17.94 54.15
CA HIS A 12 17.05 -18.45 53.06
C HIS A 12 16.90 -19.98 52.98
N VAL A 13 16.89 -20.53 51.76
CA VAL A 13 17.48 -21.87 51.49
C VAL A 13 18.29 -21.82 50.21
N THR A 14 19.50 -22.35 50.27
CA THR A 14 20.45 -22.55 49.16
C THR A 14 20.59 -24.05 48.90
N ASN A 15 20.73 -24.51 47.64
CA ASN A 15 21.92 -25.30 47.25
C ASN A 15 22.10 -25.50 45.72
N ARG A 16 23.27 -26.03 45.35
CA ARG A 16 23.84 -26.21 44.00
C ARG A 16 23.71 -27.65 43.46
N HIS A 17 24.29 -27.85 42.25
CA HIS A 17 24.72 -29.11 41.58
C HIS A 17 23.75 -29.71 40.54
N ARG A 18 24.19 -30.30 39.41
CA ARG A 18 25.54 -30.62 38.89
C ARG A 18 25.56 -30.85 37.34
N GLN A 19 26.69 -30.50 36.70
CA GLN A 19 27.42 -31.20 35.60
C GLN A 19 26.74 -31.66 34.28
N SER A 20 27.38 -31.29 33.15
CA SER A 20 27.37 -32.00 31.85
C SER A 20 28.39 -33.17 31.84
N PRO A 21 28.28 -34.15 30.91
CA PRO A 21 28.93 -34.09 29.57
C PRO A 21 28.01 -34.65 28.43
N GLY A 22 28.39 -34.83 27.14
CA GLY A 22 29.67 -34.65 26.42
C GLY A 22 29.57 -34.95 24.90
N HIS A 23 30.72 -35.19 24.24
CA HIS A 23 30.85 -35.52 22.80
C HIS A 23 30.58 -37.00 22.43
N HIS A 24 30.17 -37.29 21.18
CA HIS A 24 30.96 -38.17 20.29
C HIS A 24 30.65 -38.06 18.77
N HIS A 25 31.70 -38.10 17.96
CA HIS A 25 31.68 -38.24 16.49
C HIS A 25 31.42 -39.70 16.07
N ARG A 26 30.73 -39.93 14.93
CA ARG A 26 31.18 -40.92 13.94
C ARG A 26 30.55 -40.79 12.55
N LYS A 27 31.39 -40.56 11.53
CA LYS A 27 31.09 -40.84 10.12
C LYS A 27 31.06 -42.36 9.90
N LYS A 28 30.20 -42.87 9.01
CA LYS A 28 30.36 -44.20 8.39
C LYS A 28 30.24 -44.10 6.87
N ARG A 29 31.11 -44.83 6.16
CA ARG A 29 31.21 -44.88 4.70
C ARG A 29 30.32 -45.98 4.10
N GLN A 30 29.89 -45.72 2.87
CA GLN A 30 29.68 -46.65 1.74
C GLN A 30 29.81 -48.17 1.99
N GLN A 31 28.81 -48.91 1.48
CA GLN A 31 29.05 -50.15 0.75
C GLN A 31 28.25 -50.11 -0.56
N GLN A 32 28.91 -50.46 -1.67
CA GLN A 32 28.29 -50.64 -2.98
C GLN A 32 27.90 -52.11 -3.14
N LEU A 33 26.65 -52.38 -3.51
CA LEU A 33 26.22 -53.69 -3.99
C LEU A 33 26.14 -53.65 -5.52
N ARG A 34 26.98 -54.47 -6.18
CA ARG A 34 26.92 -54.72 -7.62
C ARG A 34 26.01 -55.92 -7.89
N TYR A 35 25.14 -55.81 -8.88
CA TYR A 35 24.46 -56.94 -9.53
C TYR A 35 24.61 -56.82 -11.06
N PRO A 36 24.56 -57.94 -11.81
CA PRO A 36 25.21 -58.04 -13.12
C PRO A 36 24.41 -57.43 -14.28
N ARG A 37 25.14 -57.09 -15.35
CA ARG A 37 24.55 -56.75 -16.66
C ARG A 37 24.33 -58.03 -17.47
N HIS A 38 23.14 -58.17 -18.06
CA HIS A 38 22.89 -58.62 -19.43
C HIS A 38 21.37 -58.56 -19.64
N ASP A 39 20.89 -57.80 -20.62
CA ASP A 39 20.46 -58.37 -21.90
C ASP A 39 20.23 -57.28 -22.96
N GLN A 40 20.32 -57.65 -24.23
CA GLN A 40 20.08 -56.77 -25.38
C GLN A 40 18.57 -56.59 -25.61
N ARG A 41 18.15 -55.37 -25.94
CA ARG A 41 16.83 -55.11 -26.53
C ARG A 41 17.01 -54.16 -27.69
N ASP A 42 16.63 -54.60 -28.88
CA ASP A 42 16.69 -53.78 -30.09
C ASP A 42 15.80 -52.53 -29.95
N PRO A 43 16.22 -51.38 -30.52
CA PRO A 43 15.42 -50.16 -30.45
C PRO A 43 14.17 -50.28 -31.33
N VAL A 44 13.00 -50.20 -30.71
CA VAL A 44 11.70 -50.16 -31.39
C VAL A 44 11.66 -48.99 -32.39
N PRO A 45 11.27 -49.20 -33.67
CA PRO A 45 11.22 -48.12 -34.65
C PRO A 45 10.20 -47.05 -34.27
N THR A 46 10.68 -45.85 -33.93
CA THR A 46 9.81 -44.71 -33.66
C THR A 46 9.24 -44.14 -34.97
N LEU A 47 7.95 -44.37 -35.20
CA LEU A 47 7.18 -43.72 -36.26
C LEU A 47 7.20 -42.20 -36.08
N LYS A 48 8.02 -41.50 -36.87
CA LYS A 48 7.96 -40.03 -36.97
C LYS A 48 6.65 -39.63 -37.69
N PRO A 49 5.79 -38.78 -37.09
CA PRO A 49 4.56 -38.35 -37.74
C PRO A 49 4.85 -37.49 -38.98
N ARG A 50 4.41 -37.95 -40.16
CA ARG A 50 4.49 -37.21 -41.43
C ARG A 50 3.37 -36.17 -41.56
N PHE A 51 3.34 -35.19 -40.67
CA PHE A 51 2.48 -34.01 -40.83
C PHE A 51 3.28 -32.73 -40.53
N PRO A 52 3.18 -31.69 -41.37
CA PRO A 52 3.83 -30.41 -41.09
C PRO A 52 3.20 -29.82 -39.82
N GLN A 53 4.00 -29.69 -38.77
CA GLN A 53 3.60 -28.95 -37.58
C GLN A 53 3.42 -27.48 -37.98
N LYS A 54 2.17 -27.07 -38.23
CA LYS A 54 1.82 -25.65 -38.30
C LYS A 54 2.33 -24.99 -37.03
N GLN A 55 3.31 -24.11 -37.14
CA GLN A 55 3.78 -23.30 -36.03
C GLN A 55 2.58 -22.55 -35.46
N ARG A 56 2.10 -22.96 -34.28
CA ARG A 56 1.08 -22.20 -33.57
C ARG A 56 1.72 -20.87 -33.21
N LYS A 57 1.19 -19.77 -33.75
CA LYS A 57 1.49 -18.43 -33.22
C LYS A 57 1.26 -18.49 -31.70
N PRO A 58 2.17 -17.97 -30.87
CA PRO A 58 1.99 -17.99 -29.42
C PRO A 58 0.65 -17.34 -29.07
N GLN A 59 -0.17 -18.02 -28.28
CA GLN A 59 -1.42 -17.47 -27.80
C GLN A 59 -1.10 -16.42 -26.75
N THR A 60 -1.26 -15.14 -27.13
CA THR A 60 -1.11 -14.00 -26.23
C THR A 60 -2.01 -14.21 -25.01
N THR A 61 -1.41 -14.17 -23.82
CA THR A 61 -2.16 -14.39 -22.57
C THR A 61 -3.03 -13.16 -22.24
N SER A 62 -4.08 -13.32 -21.44
CA SER A 62 -4.94 -12.20 -21.03
C SER A 62 -4.14 -11.08 -20.33
N VAL A 63 -3.08 -11.43 -19.60
CA VAL A 63 -2.17 -10.48 -18.93
C VAL A 63 -1.30 -9.73 -19.95
N GLU A 64 -0.77 -10.44 -20.96
CA GLU A 64 0.03 -9.84 -22.02
C GLU A 64 -0.82 -8.90 -22.89
N LEU A 65 -2.06 -9.28 -23.23
CA LEU A 65 -3.01 -8.42 -23.93
C LEU A 65 -3.34 -7.17 -23.11
N PHE A 66 -3.57 -7.34 -21.80
CA PHE A 66 -3.83 -6.23 -20.88
C PHE A 66 -2.67 -5.23 -20.86
N ILE A 67 -1.41 -5.69 -20.70
CA ILE A 67 -0.21 -4.83 -20.73
C ILE A 67 -0.12 -4.08 -22.06
N ARG A 68 -0.35 -4.75 -23.19
CA ARG A 68 -0.25 -4.15 -24.53
C ARG A 68 -1.30 -3.09 -24.85
N GLN A 69 -2.44 -3.08 -24.16
CA GLN A 69 -3.50 -2.08 -24.36
C GLN A 69 -3.28 -0.79 -23.55
N ARG A 70 -2.59 -0.87 -22.39
CA ARG A 70 -2.41 0.30 -21.51
C ARG A 70 -1.75 1.51 -22.18
N PRO A 71 -0.70 1.39 -23.02
CA PRO A 71 -0.06 2.55 -23.65
C PRO A 71 -1.02 3.35 -24.51
N VAL A 72 -1.82 2.66 -25.32
CA VAL A 72 -2.83 3.27 -26.21
C VAL A 72 -3.86 4.05 -25.40
N LEU A 73 -4.30 3.51 -24.25
CA LEU A 73 -5.24 4.18 -23.35
C LEU A 73 -4.63 5.43 -22.69
N MET A 74 -3.36 5.40 -22.30
CA MET A 74 -2.69 6.58 -21.71
C MET A 74 -2.55 7.72 -22.73
N ILE A 75 -2.17 7.40 -23.97
CA ILE A 75 -2.10 8.39 -25.06
C ILE A 75 -3.49 8.94 -25.39
N ALA A 76 -4.52 8.09 -25.47
CA ALA A 76 -5.89 8.55 -25.71
C ALA A 76 -6.39 9.52 -24.63
N LEU A 77 -6.06 9.30 -23.35
CA LEU A 77 -6.38 10.26 -22.27
C LEU A 77 -5.70 11.61 -22.49
N GLN A 78 -4.43 11.62 -22.89
CA GLN A 78 -3.71 12.85 -23.23
C GLN A 78 -4.30 13.57 -24.45
N GLU A 79 -4.67 12.84 -25.51
CA GLU A 79 -5.32 13.38 -26.70
C GLU A 79 -6.73 13.95 -26.39
N MET A 80 -7.41 13.40 -25.39
CA MET A 80 -8.65 13.93 -24.82
C MET A 80 -8.45 15.15 -23.90
N ALA A 81 -7.22 15.67 -23.80
CA ALA A 81 -6.82 16.77 -22.92
C ALA A 81 -7.08 16.50 -21.41
N CYS A 82 -7.04 15.24 -20.98
CA CYS A 82 -6.98 14.92 -19.55
C CYS A 82 -5.66 15.44 -18.95
N HIS A 83 -5.72 16.03 -17.76
CA HIS A 83 -4.56 16.59 -17.08
C HIS A 83 -3.56 15.54 -16.59
N ASN A 84 -4.01 14.30 -16.32
CA ASN A 84 -3.19 13.23 -15.76
C ASN A 84 -3.70 11.83 -16.16
N VAL A 85 -2.87 10.80 -15.94
CA VAL A 85 -3.26 9.38 -15.95
C VAL A 85 -3.54 8.93 -14.51
N ASN A 86 -4.82 8.86 -14.12
CA ASN A 86 -5.22 8.47 -12.76
C ASN A 86 -5.33 6.96 -12.58
N LEU A 87 -4.37 6.39 -11.85
CA LEU A 87 -4.35 4.99 -11.48
C LEU A 87 -5.09 4.78 -10.15
N VAL A 88 -6.35 4.30 -10.23
CA VAL A 88 -7.22 4.08 -9.07
C VAL A 88 -7.11 2.65 -8.53
N SER A 89 -6.85 2.51 -7.23
CA SER A 89 -6.58 1.23 -6.53
C SER A 89 -5.57 0.31 -7.25
N PRO A 90 -4.41 0.85 -7.74
CA PRO A 90 -3.59 0.15 -8.72
C PRO A 90 -2.66 -0.91 -8.12
N SER A 91 -2.62 -1.10 -6.80
CA SER A 91 -1.67 -1.96 -6.08
C SER A 91 -1.49 -3.35 -6.70
N HIS A 92 -2.61 -3.97 -7.11
CA HIS A 92 -2.66 -5.30 -7.73
C HIS A 92 -2.24 -5.32 -9.23
N GLN A 93 -2.08 -4.15 -9.84
CA GLN A 93 -1.72 -3.94 -11.25
C GLN A 93 -0.39 -3.18 -11.42
N THR A 94 0.27 -2.74 -10.35
CA THR A 94 1.44 -1.85 -10.41
C THR A 94 2.53 -2.39 -11.34
N ALA A 95 2.86 -3.68 -11.24
CA ALA A 95 3.82 -4.33 -12.13
C ALA A 95 3.39 -4.27 -13.62
N ALA A 96 2.11 -4.48 -13.91
CA ALA A 96 1.59 -4.43 -15.28
C ALA A 96 1.55 -2.99 -15.85
N PHE A 97 1.36 -1.98 -15.00
CA PHE A 97 1.51 -0.58 -15.37
C PHE A 97 2.97 -0.23 -15.68
N VAL A 98 3.90 -0.57 -14.77
CA VAL A 98 5.34 -0.30 -14.92
C VAL A 98 5.91 -0.97 -16.17
N MET A 99 5.47 -2.19 -16.51
CA MET A 99 5.87 -2.87 -17.75
C MET A 99 5.31 -2.22 -19.03
N ALA A 100 4.16 -1.55 -18.96
CA ALA A 100 3.54 -0.88 -20.11
C ALA A 100 4.08 0.53 -20.35
N LEU A 101 4.45 1.25 -19.28
CA LEU A 101 4.80 2.67 -19.33
C LEU A 101 5.91 3.04 -20.35
N PRO A 102 6.99 2.26 -20.54
CA PRO A 102 8.04 2.61 -21.52
C PRO A 102 7.52 2.74 -22.96
N GLU A 103 6.45 2.03 -23.32
CA GLU A 103 5.84 2.15 -24.65
C GLU A 103 4.96 3.41 -24.75
N ALA A 104 4.25 3.76 -23.68
CA ALA A 104 3.47 5.01 -23.63
C ALA A 104 4.39 6.25 -23.73
N VAL A 105 5.52 6.24 -23.01
CA VAL A 105 6.52 7.32 -23.07
C VAL A 105 7.13 7.44 -24.46
N LYS A 106 7.48 6.33 -25.13
CA LYS A 106 7.91 6.36 -26.56
C LYS A 106 6.84 6.89 -27.50
N SER A 107 5.56 6.66 -27.20
CA SER A 107 4.42 7.19 -27.94
C SER A 107 4.10 8.65 -27.60
N GLY A 108 4.89 9.32 -26.74
CA GLY A 108 4.74 10.75 -26.43
C GLY A 108 3.89 11.07 -25.20
N LEU A 109 3.68 10.12 -24.28
CA LEU A 109 3.04 10.42 -23.00
C LEU A 109 3.89 11.43 -22.20
N SER A 110 3.27 12.54 -21.80
CA SER A 110 3.88 13.67 -21.09
C SER A 110 3.03 14.22 -19.94
N ILE A 111 1.76 13.83 -19.83
CA ILE A 111 0.91 14.19 -18.69
C ILE A 111 1.28 13.40 -17.42
N PRO A 112 1.19 14.00 -16.21
CA PRO A 112 1.49 13.37 -14.93
C PRO A 112 0.79 12.02 -14.69
N ILE A 113 1.45 11.16 -13.91
CA ILE A 113 0.88 9.90 -13.40
C ILE A 113 0.43 10.10 -11.95
N VAL A 114 -0.88 9.94 -11.70
CA VAL A 114 -1.48 9.97 -10.35
C VAL A 114 -1.65 8.54 -9.83
N TYR A 115 -1.12 8.25 -8.64
CA TYR A 115 -1.26 6.97 -7.94
C TYR A 115 -2.26 7.10 -6.78
N ASN A 116 -3.54 6.82 -7.06
CA ASN A 116 -4.67 6.92 -6.15
C ASN A 116 -4.89 5.58 -5.43
N CYS A 117 -4.49 5.49 -4.17
CA CYS A 117 -4.37 4.21 -3.44
C CYS A 117 -4.95 4.29 -2.02
N GLY A 118 -5.08 3.13 -1.36
CA GLY A 118 -5.58 3.05 0.02
C GLY A 118 -4.57 3.40 1.11
N GLY A 119 -3.39 3.93 0.75
CA GLY A 119 -2.26 4.18 1.68
C GLY A 119 -1.49 2.93 2.14
N TYR A 120 -2.08 1.74 2.05
CA TYR A 120 -1.51 0.48 2.54
C TYR A 120 -0.50 -0.19 1.58
N GLU A 121 0.32 0.60 0.89
CA GLU A 121 1.31 0.09 -0.07
C GLU A 121 2.54 -0.49 0.64
N SER A 122 3.18 -1.48 0.01
CA SER A 122 4.45 -2.01 0.51
C SER A 122 5.62 -1.09 0.13
N MET A 123 6.63 -0.98 0.99
CA MET A 123 7.87 -0.27 0.67
C MET A 123 8.54 -0.82 -0.60
N GLN A 124 8.37 -2.12 -0.88
CA GLN A 124 8.89 -2.75 -2.11
C GLN A 124 8.15 -2.23 -3.36
N THR A 125 6.83 -2.03 -3.26
CA THR A 125 6.02 -1.40 -4.31
C THR A 125 6.45 0.04 -4.52
N LEU A 126 6.59 0.83 -3.44
CA LEU A 126 6.96 2.25 -3.52
C LEU A 126 8.37 2.46 -4.09
N ASN A 127 9.33 1.62 -3.72
CA ASN A 127 10.68 1.68 -4.30
C ASN A 127 10.70 1.30 -5.80
N LEU A 128 9.77 0.47 -6.27
CA LEU A 128 9.67 0.08 -7.68
C LEU A 128 9.11 1.22 -8.56
N ILE A 129 8.36 2.15 -7.97
CA ILE A 129 7.71 3.27 -8.66
C ILE A 129 8.27 4.65 -8.30
N ASP A 130 9.39 4.70 -7.56
CA ASP A 130 10.14 5.93 -7.35
C ASP A 130 10.64 6.48 -8.71
N GLY A 131 10.43 7.76 -8.95
CA GLY A 131 10.66 8.40 -10.25
C GLY A 131 9.68 8.02 -11.37
N ILE A 132 8.67 7.17 -11.11
CA ILE A 132 7.59 6.82 -12.06
C ILE A 132 6.30 7.56 -11.74
N VAL A 133 5.97 7.73 -10.46
CA VAL A 133 4.78 8.46 -10.02
C VAL A 133 5.12 9.92 -9.78
N ASP A 134 4.29 10.81 -10.34
CA ASP A 134 4.40 12.25 -10.13
C ASP A 134 3.58 12.70 -8.94
N ILE A 135 2.35 12.16 -8.80
CA ILE A 135 1.41 12.57 -7.78
C ILE A 135 0.90 11.36 -7.01
N TYR A 136 1.04 11.38 -5.68
CA TYR A 136 0.42 10.38 -4.81
C TYR A 136 -0.89 10.91 -4.23
N MET A 137 -1.95 10.10 -4.32
CA MET A 137 -3.25 10.40 -3.70
C MET A 137 -3.71 9.25 -2.78
N PRO A 138 -3.06 9.06 -1.61
CA PRO A 138 -3.44 8.02 -0.66
C PRO A 138 -4.65 8.40 0.19
N ASP A 139 -5.56 7.46 0.42
CA ASP A 139 -6.50 7.51 1.55
C ASP A 139 -5.78 7.15 2.85
N LEU A 140 -5.86 8.01 3.87
CA LEU A 140 -5.45 7.70 5.24
C LEU A 140 -6.70 7.49 6.12
N LYS A 141 -7.12 6.24 6.27
CA LYS A 141 -8.46 5.85 6.74
C LYS A 141 -8.62 5.80 8.26
N TYR A 142 -7.60 5.34 8.98
CA TYR A 142 -7.63 5.13 10.43
C TYR A 142 -6.28 5.48 11.07
N SER A 143 -6.32 6.15 12.23
CA SER A 143 -5.15 6.33 13.10
C SER A 143 -5.00 5.23 14.16
N ASP A 144 -6.04 4.40 14.36
CA ASP A 144 -6.15 3.49 15.51
C ASP A 144 -6.18 2.01 15.04
N PRO A 145 -5.25 1.16 15.53
CA PRO A 145 -5.19 -0.25 15.14
C PRO A 145 -6.45 -1.04 15.44
N ALA A 146 -7.11 -0.77 16.58
CA ALA A 146 -8.31 -1.49 16.98
C ALA A 146 -9.52 -1.10 16.11
N MET A 147 -9.63 0.18 15.71
CA MET A 147 -10.64 0.61 14.74
C MET A 147 -10.38 -0.01 13.36
N SER A 148 -9.14 -0.02 12.90
CA SER A 148 -8.80 -0.60 11.58
C SER A 148 -8.99 -2.12 11.54
N LEU A 149 -8.64 -2.84 12.61
CA LEU A 149 -8.98 -4.26 12.75
C LEU A 149 -10.51 -4.46 12.71
N ARG A 150 -11.26 -3.69 13.51
CA ARG A 150 -12.71 -3.84 13.65
C ARG A 150 -13.49 -3.55 12.35
N TYR A 151 -13.08 -2.54 11.58
CA TYR A 151 -13.84 -2.05 10.42
C TYR A 151 -13.21 -2.38 9.06
N SER A 152 -11.98 -2.90 9.03
CA SER A 152 -11.29 -3.26 7.77
C SER A 152 -10.41 -4.51 7.88
N ASN A 153 -10.44 -5.23 9.01
CA ASN A 153 -9.63 -6.44 9.25
C ASN A 153 -8.12 -6.23 9.02
N ALA A 154 -7.62 -5.02 9.32
CA ALA A 154 -6.26 -4.60 9.02
C ALA A 154 -5.63 -3.85 10.22
N GLU A 155 -5.29 -4.58 11.29
CA GLU A 155 -4.76 -4.01 12.54
C GLU A 155 -3.50 -3.15 12.31
N ALA A 156 -2.56 -3.62 11.49
CA ALA A 156 -1.30 -2.92 11.16
C ALA A 156 -1.46 -1.76 10.16
N TYR A 157 -2.69 -1.42 9.75
CA TYR A 157 -2.95 -0.36 8.78
C TYR A 157 -2.37 1.00 9.16
N PRO A 158 -2.56 1.55 10.38
CA PRO A 158 -2.07 2.89 10.68
C PRO A 158 -0.56 2.98 10.52
N GLN A 159 0.20 2.00 11.01
CA GLN A 159 1.66 1.99 10.97
C GLN A 159 2.20 1.84 9.54
N ILE A 160 1.60 0.94 8.74
CA ILE A 160 2.00 0.72 7.34
C ILE A 160 1.63 1.95 6.50
N ALA A 161 0.40 2.48 6.65
CA ALA A 161 -0.04 3.65 5.91
C ALA A 161 0.78 4.90 6.24
N GLN A 162 1.10 5.14 7.51
CA GLN A 162 1.99 6.24 7.91
C GLN A 162 3.39 6.08 7.31
N SER A 163 3.96 4.87 7.30
CA SER A 163 5.27 4.58 6.71
C SER A 163 5.26 4.78 5.18
N ALA A 164 4.22 4.29 4.51
CA ALA A 164 4.03 4.45 3.08
C ALA A 164 3.85 5.92 2.68
N ILE A 165 3.07 6.69 3.43
CA ILE A 165 2.82 8.12 3.17
C ILE A 165 4.11 8.95 3.36
N LYS A 166 4.95 8.64 4.35
CA LYS A 166 6.29 9.25 4.48
C LYS A 166 7.16 8.99 3.26
N GLU A 167 7.16 7.76 2.75
CA GLU A 167 7.94 7.40 1.56
C GLU A 167 7.38 8.08 0.30
N MET A 168 6.05 8.11 0.12
CA MET A 168 5.40 8.88 -0.93
C MET A 168 5.82 10.36 -0.87
N HIS A 169 5.76 10.99 0.31
CA HIS A 169 6.21 12.38 0.49
C HIS A 169 7.70 12.57 0.18
N ARG A 170 8.57 11.65 0.61
CA ARG A 170 10.01 11.68 0.29
C ARG A 170 10.26 11.67 -1.22
N GLN A 171 9.45 10.93 -1.98
CA GLN A 171 9.59 10.85 -3.43
C GLN A 171 9.12 12.12 -4.15
N VAL A 172 7.91 12.62 -3.83
CA VAL A 172 7.26 13.68 -4.64
C VAL A 172 7.16 15.05 -3.97
N GLY A 173 7.29 15.14 -2.64
CA GLY A 173 7.16 16.37 -1.86
C GLY A 173 5.72 16.89 -1.72
N ASN A 174 5.60 18.18 -1.38
CA ASN A 174 4.32 18.90 -1.34
C ASN A 174 3.78 19.13 -2.77
N ILE A 175 2.46 19.30 -2.94
CA ILE A 175 1.85 19.57 -4.26
C ILE A 175 2.40 20.85 -4.89
N VAL A 176 2.97 20.70 -6.09
CA VAL A 176 3.42 21.73 -7.03
C VAL A 176 2.41 21.79 -8.19
N VAL A 177 2.08 23.01 -8.61
CA VAL A 177 1.20 23.28 -9.76
C VAL A 177 1.96 24.02 -10.87
N ASP A 178 1.49 23.90 -12.11
CA ASP A 178 1.99 24.65 -13.27
C ASP A 178 1.43 26.10 -13.33
N GLU A 179 1.79 26.82 -14.39
CA GLU A 179 1.33 28.19 -14.66
C GLU A 179 -0.20 28.31 -14.84
N LYS A 180 -0.90 27.20 -15.08
CA LYS A 180 -2.36 27.14 -15.23
C LYS A 180 -3.05 26.71 -13.92
N GLY A 181 -2.27 26.42 -12.88
CA GLY A 181 -2.78 25.90 -11.60
C GLY A 181 -3.07 24.40 -11.59
N ILE A 182 -2.59 23.64 -12.58
CA ILE A 182 -2.75 22.18 -12.64
C ILE A 182 -1.61 21.50 -11.88
N ALA A 183 -1.91 20.54 -11.01
CA ALA A 183 -0.90 19.79 -10.28
C ALA A 183 -0.05 18.95 -11.23
N THR A 184 1.27 19.10 -11.09
CA THR A 184 2.26 18.37 -11.88
C THR A 184 3.06 17.38 -11.05
N ARG A 185 3.19 17.61 -9.74
CA ARG A 185 3.92 16.73 -8.81
C ARG A 185 3.43 16.91 -7.37
N GLY A 186 3.49 15.88 -6.55
CA GLY A 186 3.41 15.99 -5.08
C GLY A 186 2.39 15.10 -4.39
N LEU A 187 2.25 15.24 -3.07
CA LEU A 187 1.39 14.42 -2.23
C LEU A 187 0.07 15.13 -1.85
N LEU A 188 -1.05 14.51 -2.22
CA LEU A 188 -2.42 14.90 -1.83
C LEU A 188 -3.01 13.82 -0.92
N ILE A 189 -3.09 14.06 0.39
CA ILE A 189 -3.66 13.07 1.32
C ILE A 189 -5.18 13.22 1.37
N ARG A 190 -5.92 12.12 1.22
CA ARG A 190 -7.36 12.08 1.44
C ARG A 190 -7.69 11.50 2.79
N HIS A 191 -8.60 12.14 3.52
CA HIS A 191 -9.05 11.68 4.82
C HIS A 191 -10.58 11.74 4.91
N LEU A 192 -11.22 10.56 4.95
CA LEU A 192 -12.66 10.45 5.16
C LEU A 192 -12.96 10.51 6.67
N VAL A 193 -13.66 11.56 7.09
CA VAL A 193 -14.12 11.69 8.46
C VAL A 193 -15.29 10.74 8.69
N LEU A 194 -15.19 9.92 9.73
CA LEU A 194 -16.20 8.93 10.10
C LEU A 194 -16.94 9.35 11.38
N PRO A 195 -18.24 8.98 11.52
CA PRO A 195 -19.01 9.26 12.72
C PRO A 195 -18.34 8.69 13.97
N ASN A 196 -18.58 9.35 15.11
CA ASN A 196 -18.05 8.97 16.43
C ASN A 196 -16.50 8.89 16.47
N ASN A 197 -15.81 9.66 15.61
CA ASN A 197 -14.35 9.70 15.49
C ASN A 197 -13.69 8.34 15.20
N ILE A 198 -14.40 7.42 14.51
CA ILE A 198 -13.86 6.08 14.18
C ILE A 198 -12.56 6.16 13.34
N ALA A 199 -12.44 7.17 12.48
CA ALA A 199 -11.24 7.40 11.67
C ALA A 199 -10.04 7.89 12.51
N GLY A 200 -10.27 8.41 13.73
CA GLY A 200 -9.25 9.03 14.56
C GLY A 200 -8.70 10.33 13.96
N SER A 201 -9.56 11.15 13.36
CA SER A 201 -9.17 12.29 12.49
C SER A 201 -8.18 13.26 13.14
N VAL A 202 -8.31 13.51 14.45
CA VAL A 202 -7.36 14.31 15.24
C VAL A 202 -5.92 13.79 15.10
N LYS A 203 -5.70 12.52 15.45
CA LYS A 203 -4.37 11.89 15.37
C LYS A 203 -3.84 11.79 13.93
N THR A 204 -4.74 11.58 12.97
CA THR A 204 -4.40 11.59 11.53
C THR A 204 -3.87 12.96 11.10
N LEU A 205 -4.52 14.06 11.50
CA LEU A 205 -4.07 15.41 11.17
C LEU A 205 -2.79 15.79 11.93
N GLU A 206 -2.66 15.41 13.20
CA GLU A 206 -1.43 15.59 13.98
C GLU A 206 -0.23 14.90 13.30
N PHE A 207 -0.42 13.68 12.79
CA PHE A 207 0.58 12.95 12.02
C PHE A 207 1.01 13.71 10.77
N ILE A 208 0.05 14.19 9.96
CA ILE A 208 0.38 14.90 8.71
C ILE A 208 1.13 16.21 9.01
N ALA A 209 0.65 17.01 9.98
CA ALA A 209 1.27 18.27 10.33
C ALA A 209 2.69 18.13 10.94
N ARG A 210 2.93 17.09 11.75
CA ARG A 210 4.20 16.90 12.48
C ARG A 210 5.23 16.07 11.75
N GLU A 211 4.80 15.10 10.94
CA GLU A 211 5.69 14.06 10.39
C GLU A 211 5.74 14.05 8.85
N ILE A 212 4.86 14.79 8.17
CA ILE A 212 4.87 14.97 6.71
C ILE A 212 5.23 16.42 6.37
N SER A 213 4.28 17.36 6.53
CA SER A 213 4.45 18.77 6.20
C SER A 213 3.15 19.55 6.48
N THR A 214 3.24 20.78 7.00
CA THR A 214 2.10 21.69 7.13
C THR A 214 1.54 22.17 5.78
N ASP A 215 2.38 22.15 4.75
CA ASP A 215 2.05 22.53 3.36
C ASP A 215 1.56 21.33 2.51
N THR A 216 1.28 20.20 3.16
CA THR A 216 0.64 19.04 2.52
C THR A 216 -0.78 19.42 2.12
N TYR A 217 -1.18 19.08 0.89
CA TYR A 217 -2.57 19.27 0.48
C TYR A 217 -3.44 18.15 1.07
N ILE A 218 -4.54 18.50 1.72
CA ILE A 218 -5.42 17.53 2.37
C ILE A 218 -6.87 17.71 1.93
N ASN A 219 -7.46 16.64 1.38
CA ASN A 219 -8.90 16.56 1.17
C ASN A 219 -9.57 15.89 2.39
N ILE A 220 -10.16 16.73 3.26
CA ILE A 220 -10.94 16.29 4.43
C ILE A 220 -12.41 16.13 4.00
N MET A 221 -12.82 14.87 3.82
CA MET A 221 -14.12 14.49 3.26
C MET A 221 -15.15 14.19 4.34
N ASP A 222 -16.38 14.67 4.16
CA ASP A 222 -17.59 14.37 4.95
C ASP A 222 -18.53 13.37 4.27
N GLN A 223 -18.14 12.84 3.12
CA GLN A 223 -18.95 12.05 2.19
C GLN A 223 -19.27 10.63 2.68
N TYR A 224 -19.25 10.39 4.00
CA TYR A 224 -19.52 9.08 4.56
C TYR A 224 -21.02 8.76 4.51
N HIS A 225 -21.36 7.68 3.79
CA HIS A 225 -22.72 7.15 3.68
C HIS A 225 -22.76 5.69 4.15
N PRO A 226 -23.57 5.35 5.18
CA PRO A 226 -23.68 3.98 5.68
C PRO A 226 -24.45 3.08 4.70
N CYS A 227 -23.78 2.05 4.18
CA CYS A 227 -24.36 1.08 3.26
C CYS A 227 -23.90 -0.35 3.55
N PHE A 228 -24.63 -1.34 3.01
CA PHE A 228 -24.36 -2.77 3.22
C PHE A 228 -24.18 -3.07 4.73
N LYS A 229 -23.15 -3.85 5.12
CA LYS A 229 -22.87 -4.23 6.50
C LYS A 229 -22.60 -3.06 7.46
N ALA A 230 -22.36 -1.83 6.98
CA ALA A 230 -22.21 -0.69 7.87
C ALA A 230 -23.45 -0.44 8.74
N ILE A 231 -24.64 -0.83 8.26
CA ILE A 231 -25.90 -0.70 9.02
C ILE A 231 -25.92 -1.59 10.28
N GLU A 232 -25.16 -2.68 10.28
CA GLU A 232 -25.02 -3.65 11.38
C GLU A 232 -24.07 -3.15 12.49
N HIS A 233 -23.42 -1.99 12.30
CA HIS A 233 -22.45 -1.43 13.23
C HIS A 233 -22.98 -0.15 13.90
N PRO A 234 -23.43 -0.17 15.17
CA PRO A 234 -24.13 0.96 15.81
C PRO A 234 -23.36 2.28 15.92
N LEU A 235 -22.03 2.26 15.78
CA LEU A 235 -21.19 3.47 15.77
C LEU A 235 -20.90 3.99 14.35
N LEU A 236 -21.23 3.21 13.31
CA LEU A 236 -20.91 3.50 11.92
C LEU A 236 -22.18 3.59 11.04
N ASN A 237 -23.34 3.13 11.51
CA ASN A 237 -24.60 3.08 10.77
C ASN A 237 -25.32 4.42 10.55
N ARG A 238 -24.62 5.56 10.67
CA ARG A 238 -25.19 6.90 10.45
C ARG A 238 -24.25 7.77 9.61
N GLY A 239 -24.80 8.79 8.96
CA GLY A 239 -24.00 9.85 8.33
C GLY A 239 -23.19 10.64 9.37
N LEU A 240 -22.18 11.35 8.87
CA LEU A 240 -21.41 12.31 9.65
C LEU A 240 -22.28 13.55 9.95
N THR A 241 -22.20 14.08 11.18
CA THR A 241 -22.85 15.34 11.52
C THR A 241 -21.98 16.55 11.14
N GLY A 242 -22.60 17.69 10.85
CA GLY A 242 -21.86 18.92 10.55
C GLY A 242 -20.90 19.33 11.67
N SER A 243 -21.28 19.17 12.94
CA SER A 243 -20.42 19.47 14.09
C SER A 243 -19.19 18.57 14.17
N GLU A 244 -19.32 17.26 13.90
CA GLU A 244 -18.16 16.36 13.79
C GLU A 244 -17.22 16.79 12.67
N TYR A 245 -17.77 17.19 11.51
CA TYR A 245 -16.96 17.65 10.38
C TYR A 245 -16.22 18.97 10.67
N TYR A 246 -16.94 20.00 11.15
CA TYR A 246 -16.33 21.30 11.47
C TYR A 246 -15.31 21.19 12.59
N ALA A 247 -15.51 20.32 13.60
CA ALA A 247 -14.50 20.09 14.63
C ALA A 247 -13.18 19.54 14.06
N VAL A 248 -13.23 18.72 13.01
CA VAL A 248 -12.03 18.22 12.32
C VAL A 248 -11.37 19.31 11.47
N LEU A 249 -12.15 20.14 10.76
CA LEU A 249 -11.62 21.27 9.99
C LEU A 249 -10.92 22.31 10.89
N GLU A 250 -11.56 22.73 11.98
CA GLU A 250 -10.98 23.70 12.91
C GLU A 250 -9.75 23.13 13.62
N HIS A 251 -9.72 21.82 13.89
CA HIS A 251 -8.51 21.18 14.38
C HIS A 251 -7.38 21.18 13.35
N ALA A 252 -7.66 20.90 12.06
CA ALA A 252 -6.66 20.99 10.99
C ALA A 252 -6.03 22.40 10.92
N LYS A 253 -6.88 23.43 10.93
CA LYS A 253 -6.44 24.84 10.97
C LYS A 253 -5.60 25.14 12.20
N SER A 254 -5.96 24.63 13.38
CA SER A 254 -5.19 24.81 14.62
C SER A 254 -3.79 24.18 14.58
N LEU A 255 -3.57 23.19 13.70
CA LEU A 255 -2.26 22.56 13.45
C LEU A 255 -1.43 23.28 12.37
N GLY A 256 -1.95 24.36 11.79
CA GLY A 256 -1.30 25.08 10.69
C GLY A 256 -1.49 24.44 9.31
N LEU A 257 -2.43 23.50 9.15
CA LEU A 257 -2.77 22.90 7.86
C LEU A 257 -3.67 23.85 7.07
N THR A 258 -3.11 24.52 6.07
CA THR A 258 -3.78 25.61 5.32
C THR A 258 -4.36 25.17 3.98
N ARG A 259 -3.82 24.12 3.35
CA ARG A 259 -4.20 23.66 2.00
C ARG A 259 -5.31 22.60 2.06
N LEU A 260 -6.54 23.07 2.28
CA LEU A 260 -7.72 22.22 2.49
C LEU A 260 -8.70 22.28 1.31
N ASP A 261 -9.01 21.14 0.70
CA ASP A 261 -9.69 21.00 -0.61
C ASP A 261 -11.16 21.50 -0.68
N LYS A 262 -11.75 21.91 0.46
CA LYS A 262 -13.07 22.56 0.49
C LYS A 262 -13.02 24.08 0.53
N GLU A 263 -11.85 24.65 0.82
CA GLU A 263 -11.62 26.09 0.82
C GLU A 263 -10.88 26.50 -0.47
N ASP A 264 -9.95 25.66 -0.96
CA ASP A 264 -9.31 25.80 -2.28
C ASP A 264 -9.91 24.85 -3.36
N LEU A 265 -10.63 25.46 -4.32
CA LEU A 265 -10.90 25.00 -5.70
C LEU A 265 -11.51 23.60 -5.94
N ARG A 266 -12.60 23.57 -6.72
CA ARG A 266 -13.41 22.38 -7.09
C ARG A 266 -12.69 21.35 -8.00
N GLY A 267 -11.56 20.78 -7.60
CA GLY A 267 -10.91 19.63 -8.27
C GLY A 267 -10.47 19.84 -9.73
N HIS A 268 -10.62 21.04 -10.31
CA HIS A 268 -10.23 21.35 -11.69
C HIS A 268 -8.70 21.34 -11.90
N TRP A 269 -7.94 21.26 -10.81
CA TRP A 269 -6.49 21.30 -10.76
C TRP A 269 -5.83 19.92 -10.75
N LEU A 270 -6.59 18.82 -10.63
CA LEU A 270 -6.08 17.44 -10.64
C LEU A 270 -6.50 16.71 -11.93
#